data_AF-A0A6A3HPX8-F1
#
_entry.id   AF-A0A6A3HPX8-F1
#
_cell.length_a   1.000
_cell.length_b   1.000
_cell.length_c   1.000
_cell.angle_alpha   90.00
_cell.angle_beta   90.00
_cell.angle_gamma   90.00
#
_symmetry.space_group_name_H-M   'P 1'
#
loop_
_entity.id
_entity.type
_entity.pdbx_description
1 polymer ?
#
loop_
_entity_poly.entity_id
_entity_poly.type
_entity_poly.pdbx_seq_one_letter_code
_entity_poly.pdbx_strand_id
1 'polypeptide(L)'
;MSQFNYQMDAISANWPVHLGAYADFVTYQLEWVPGKNGYVRWALEGSPLFEVPSESIWNIPQNKNKTNPEKTMLEEPMYLIFNVAVSSSWGAKPPNPGKECRGDGSDPVTNKICDSFPMYLKMDHIRLYQDLADDLEADNYMSVGCDPKTHPTKQWIEAHIDEYEDNDNKWQEVTGMAFCKSHDDCTIGGSMAKTPVKTGKCVNKRCKCLYKSWGGPRCTTAIAETSTSGSTTYGSPLWASIAVTAIVVVLTTISIYVSTVRAAQRKKAAMRYAHVPKVVDETPSQPNELTKENSQSNS
;
A
#
# COMPACT_ATOMS: atom_id res chain seq x y z
N MET A 1 -32.69 -11.95 -8.76
CA MET A 1 -31.82 -12.93 -9.45
C MET A 1 -31.87 -14.22 -8.66
N SER A 2 -31.98 -15.38 -9.31
CA SER A 2 -31.83 -16.67 -8.60
C SER A 2 -30.41 -16.76 -8.03
N GLN A 3 -30.29 -17.24 -6.79
CA GLN A 3 -29.00 -17.42 -6.13
C GLN A 3 -28.16 -18.42 -6.93
N PHE A 4 -27.07 -17.94 -7.53
CA PHE A 4 -26.07 -18.79 -8.16
C PHE A 4 -25.18 -19.34 -7.05
N ASN A 5 -25.23 -20.64 -6.80
CA ASN A 5 -24.28 -21.27 -5.89
C ASN A 5 -22.93 -21.36 -6.61
N TYR A 6 -21.96 -20.56 -6.17
CA TYR A 6 -20.57 -20.77 -6.53
C TYR A 6 -20.16 -22.16 -6.06
N GLN A 7 -19.96 -23.07 -7.01
CA GLN A 7 -19.33 -24.35 -6.74
C GLN A 7 -17.84 -24.14 -6.95
N MET A 8 -17.10 -24.00 -5.84
CA MET A 8 -15.64 -23.92 -5.88
C MET A 8 -15.09 -25.30 -6.20
N ASP A 9 -14.67 -25.49 -7.46
CA ASP A 9 -13.97 -26.70 -7.88
C ASP A 9 -12.49 -26.55 -7.47
N ALA A 10 -11.99 -27.46 -6.64
CA ALA A 10 -10.58 -27.52 -6.27
C ALA A 10 -9.87 -28.63 -7.08
N ILE A 11 -8.69 -28.31 -7.61
CA ILE A 11 -7.80 -29.29 -8.22
C ILE A 11 -6.74 -29.64 -7.17
N SER A 12 -6.63 -30.93 -6.84
CA SER A 12 -5.63 -31.41 -5.90
C SER A 12 -4.99 -32.69 -6.41
N ALA A 13 -3.70 -32.86 -6.11
CA ALA A 13 -2.94 -34.07 -6.36
C ALA A 13 -2.36 -34.55 -5.03
N ASN A 14 -2.74 -35.77 -4.61
CA ASN A 14 -2.19 -36.39 -3.41
C ASN A 14 -1.09 -37.36 -3.82
N TRP A 15 0.12 -37.13 -3.31
CA TRP A 15 1.28 -37.99 -3.57
C TRP A 15 1.85 -38.55 -2.25
N PRO A 16 2.05 -39.86 -2.12
CA PRO A 16 2.70 -40.44 -0.95
C PRO A 16 4.10 -39.88 -0.75
N VAL A 17 4.41 -39.45 0.47
CA VAL A 17 5.73 -38.91 0.82
C VAL A 17 6.76 -40.04 0.82
N HIS A 18 7.81 -39.90 0.00
CA HIS A 18 8.92 -40.83 -0.04
C HIS A 18 9.75 -40.77 1.25
N LEU A 19 10.33 -41.90 1.70
CA LEU A 19 11.12 -41.97 2.95
C LEU A 19 12.27 -40.95 2.98
N GLY A 20 12.84 -40.63 1.81
CA GLY A 20 13.90 -39.64 1.66
C GLY A 20 13.55 -38.26 2.23
N ALA A 21 12.28 -37.84 2.14
CA ALA A 21 11.82 -36.55 2.69
C ALA A 21 11.79 -36.51 4.22
N TYR A 22 11.92 -37.66 4.91
CA TYR A 22 12.09 -37.73 6.36
C TYR A 22 13.57 -37.73 6.78
N ALA A 23 14.49 -38.00 5.85
CA ALA A 23 15.92 -38.10 6.12
C ALA A 23 16.69 -36.84 5.70
N ASP A 24 16.26 -36.17 4.63
CA ASP A 24 16.89 -34.97 4.10
C ASP A 24 15.87 -34.01 3.46
N PHE A 25 16.33 -32.81 3.11
CA PHE A 25 15.53 -31.84 2.35
C PHE A 25 15.26 -32.35 0.93
N VAL A 26 14.04 -32.12 0.47
CA VAL A 26 13.66 -32.36 -0.93
C VAL A 26 13.07 -31.11 -1.55
N THR A 27 13.25 -30.96 -2.86
CA THR A 27 12.75 -29.84 -3.64
C THR A 27 11.39 -30.19 -4.26
N TYR A 28 10.33 -29.63 -3.69
CA TYR A 28 9.02 -29.59 -4.33
C TYR A 28 8.93 -28.39 -5.26
N GLN A 29 8.38 -28.59 -6.44
CA GLN A 29 8.13 -27.54 -7.42
C GLN A 29 6.67 -27.60 -7.87
N LEU A 30 6.05 -26.41 -7.92
CA LEU A 30 4.79 -26.17 -8.58
C LEU A 30 5.06 -25.22 -9.74
N GLU A 31 4.76 -25.66 -10.96
CA GLU A 31 4.79 -24.84 -12.15
C GLU A 31 3.35 -24.59 -12.58
N TRP A 32 3.03 -23.32 -12.84
CA TRP A 32 1.68 -22.89 -13.19
C TRP A 32 1.77 -21.96 -14.37
N VAL A 33 1.30 -22.39 -15.52
CA VAL A 33 1.27 -21.62 -16.77
C VAL A 33 -0.19 -21.37 -17.13
N PRO A 34 -0.66 -20.10 -17.15
CA PRO A 34 -2.03 -19.77 -17.54
C PRO A 34 -2.24 -19.90 -19.07
N GLY A 35 -3.47 -19.67 -19.53
CA GLY A 35 -3.83 -19.74 -20.96
C GLY A 35 -4.37 -21.11 -21.37
N LYS A 36 -4.90 -21.20 -22.60
CA LYS A 36 -5.52 -22.40 -23.18
C LYS A 36 -4.52 -23.53 -23.42
N ASN A 37 -3.27 -23.17 -23.71
CA ASN A 37 -2.15 -24.12 -23.88
C ASN A 37 -1.32 -24.29 -22.60
N GLY A 38 -1.75 -23.67 -21.50
CA GLY A 38 -1.09 -23.75 -20.19
C GLY A 38 -1.27 -25.09 -19.48
N TYR A 39 -0.80 -25.14 -18.23
CA TYR A 39 -0.91 -26.30 -17.36
C TYR A 39 -0.56 -25.95 -15.91
N VAL A 40 -0.95 -26.82 -14.98
CA VAL A 40 -0.36 -26.86 -13.63
C VAL A 40 0.35 -28.19 -13.43
N ARG A 41 1.63 -28.14 -13.07
CA ARG A 41 2.50 -29.30 -12.90
C ARG A 41 3.14 -29.30 -11.52
N TRP A 42 3.03 -30.43 -10.84
CA TRP A 42 3.76 -30.73 -9.61
C TRP A 42 4.98 -31.58 -9.96
N ALA A 43 6.14 -31.20 -9.42
CA ALA A 43 7.39 -31.94 -9.57
C ALA A 43 8.09 -32.12 -8.22
N LEU A 44 8.88 -33.19 -8.14
CA LEU A 44 9.73 -33.51 -6.99
C LEU A 44 11.14 -33.78 -7.52
N GLU A 45 12.14 -33.08 -6.98
CA GLU A 45 13.54 -33.16 -7.45
C GLU A 45 13.67 -32.97 -8.97
N GLY A 46 12.95 -31.98 -9.51
CA GLY A 46 12.93 -31.68 -10.95
C GLY A 46 12.19 -32.71 -11.82
N SER A 47 11.66 -33.79 -11.24
CA SER A 47 10.91 -34.81 -11.97
C SER A 47 9.40 -34.56 -11.86
N PRO A 48 8.66 -34.46 -12.99
CA PRO A 48 7.20 -34.31 -12.96
C PRO A 48 6.51 -35.49 -12.26
N LEU A 49 5.64 -35.18 -11.30
CA LEU A 49 4.78 -36.15 -10.62
C LEU A 49 3.38 -36.21 -11.23
N PHE A 50 2.80 -35.04 -11.47
CA PHE A 50 1.44 -34.90 -11.98
C PHE A 50 1.29 -33.58 -12.72
N GLU A 51 0.46 -33.58 -13.74
CA GLU A 51 0.17 -32.40 -14.55
C GLU A 51 -1.32 -32.37 -14.91
N VAL A 52 -1.88 -31.17 -14.86
CA VAL A 52 -3.22 -30.85 -15.34
C VAL A 52 -3.08 -29.85 -16.48
N PRO A 53 -3.21 -30.28 -17.74
CA PRO A 53 -3.17 -29.37 -18.88
C PRO A 53 -4.44 -28.51 -18.90
N SER A 54 -4.32 -27.23 -19.26
CA SER A 54 -5.45 -26.30 -19.38
C SER A 54 -6.54 -26.82 -20.30
N GLU A 55 -6.18 -27.60 -21.34
CA GLU A 55 -7.13 -28.26 -22.23
C GLU A 55 -8.15 -29.11 -21.48
N SER A 56 -7.75 -29.80 -20.41
CA SER A 56 -8.68 -30.60 -19.60
C SER A 56 -9.77 -29.78 -18.90
N ILE A 57 -9.61 -28.46 -18.81
CA ILE A 57 -10.52 -27.54 -18.16
C ILE A 57 -11.42 -26.84 -19.18
N TRP A 58 -10.86 -26.33 -20.29
CA TRP A 58 -11.65 -25.59 -21.27
C TRP A 58 -12.29 -26.48 -22.35
N ASN A 59 -11.63 -27.59 -22.72
CA ASN A 59 -12.11 -28.52 -23.75
C ASN A 59 -13.06 -29.57 -23.14
N ILE A 60 -14.19 -29.11 -22.60
CA ILE A 60 -15.18 -29.98 -21.98
C ILE A 60 -16.13 -30.58 -23.01
N PRO A 61 -16.69 -31.78 -22.74
CA PRO A 61 -17.76 -32.34 -23.55
C PRO A 61 -18.94 -31.37 -23.67
N GLN A 62 -19.35 -31.11 -24.92
CA GLN A 62 -20.46 -30.24 -25.24
C GLN A 62 -21.75 -31.05 -25.46
N ASN A 63 -22.89 -30.49 -25.05
CA ASN A 63 -24.19 -31.05 -25.44
C ASN A 63 -24.46 -30.79 -26.94
N LYS A 64 -25.54 -31.37 -27.49
CA LYS A 64 -25.89 -31.24 -28.92
C LYS A 64 -25.98 -29.78 -29.39
N ASN A 65 -26.38 -28.87 -28.51
CA ASN A 65 -26.58 -27.46 -28.80
C ASN A 65 -25.35 -26.61 -28.42
N LYS A 66 -24.26 -27.23 -27.95
CA LYS A 66 -23.04 -26.57 -27.47
C LYS A 66 -23.28 -25.47 -26.44
N THR A 67 -24.19 -25.70 -25.49
CA THR A 67 -24.53 -24.71 -24.46
C THR A 67 -23.81 -24.93 -23.13
N ASN A 68 -22.91 -25.91 -23.03
CA ASN A 68 -22.17 -26.09 -21.78
C ASN A 68 -21.14 -24.95 -21.67
N PRO A 69 -21.07 -24.25 -20.53
CA PRO A 69 -20.15 -23.13 -20.37
C PRO A 69 -18.70 -23.62 -20.47
N GLU A 70 -17.91 -22.98 -21.33
CA GLU A 70 -16.46 -23.19 -21.32
C GLU A 70 -15.89 -22.62 -20.02
N LYS A 71 -15.03 -23.40 -19.36
CA LYS A 71 -14.26 -22.93 -18.21
C LYS A 71 -12.92 -22.37 -18.71
N THR A 72 -12.31 -21.49 -17.93
CA THR A 72 -10.93 -21.05 -18.16
C THR A 72 -9.99 -21.68 -17.15
N MET A 73 -8.70 -21.74 -17.49
CA MET A 73 -7.67 -22.06 -16.53
C MET A 73 -7.64 -20.99 -15.44
N LEU A 74 -7.26 -21.36 -14.22
CA LEU A 74 -7.19 -20.39 -13.13
C LEU A 74 -6.10 -19.34 -13.44
N GLU A 75 -6.52 -18.08 -13.51
CA GLU A 75 -5.68 -16.90 -13.83
C GLU A 75 -5.60 -15.91 -12.64
N GLU A 76 -6.35 -16.18 -11.58
CA GLU A 76 -6.45 -15.29 -10.42
C GLU A 76 -5.19 -15.33 -9.54
N PRO A 77 -4.87 -14.23 -8.83
CA PRO A 77 -3.78 -14.22 -7.86
C PRO A 77 -3.97 -15.28 -6.78
N MET A 78 -2.95 -16.10 -6.56
CA MET A 78 -2.94 -17.15 -5.55
C MET A 78 -2.00 -16.85 -4.38
N TYR A 79 -2.22 -17.54 -3.26
CA TYR A 79 -1.29 -17.60 -2.14
C TYR A 79 -0.80 -19.04 -1.92
N LEU A 80 0.36 -19.18 -1.27
CA LEU A 80 0.93 -20.48 -0.91
C LEU A 80 0.72 -20.74 0.59
N ILE A 81 0.19 -21.91 0.94
CA ILE A 81 0.12 -22.40 2.33
C ILE A 81 1.09 -23.55 2.49
N PHE A 82 1.88 -23.49 3.56
CA PHE A 82 2.67 -24.62 4.06
C PHE A 82 2.23 -24.90 5.49
N ASN A 83 1.65 -26.07 5.73
CA ASN A 83 1.19 -26.47 7.05
C ASN A 83 1.41 -27.97 7.27
N VAL A 84 1.45 -28.36 8.54
CA VAL A 84 1.34 -29.77 8.94
C VAL A 84 -0.04 -29.95 9.55
N ALA A 85 -0.85 -30.81 8.96
CA ALA A 85 -2.16 -31.17 9.48
C ALA A 85 -2.18 -32.64 9.90
N VAL A 86 -2.88 -32.92 11.00
CA VAL A 86 -3.19 -34.28 11.45
C VAL A 86 -4.70 -34.45 11.38
N SER A 87 -5.17 -35.43 10.61
CA SER A 87 -6.60 -35.69 10.41
C SER A 87 -6.90 -37.17 10.54
N SER A 88 -7.97 -37.50 11.25
CA SER A 88 -8.49 -38.87 11.36
C SER A 88 -9.14 -39.38 10.08
N SER A 89 -9.44 -38.50 9.12
CA SER A 89 -10.25 -38.82 7.93
C SER A 89 -9.42 -38.97 6.64
N TRP A 90 -8.22 -38.39 6.58
CA TRP A 90 -7.39 -38.33 5.38
C TRP A 90 -5.95 -38.83 5.59
N GLY A 91 -5.59 -39.27 6.80
CA GLY A 91 -4.23 -39.63 7.16
C GLY A 91 -4.12 -40.91 7.99
N ALA A 92 -2.89 -41.20 8.43
CA ALA A 92 -2.64 -42.27 9.37
C ALA A 92 -3.39 -42.01 10.68
N LYS A 93 -4.10 -43.03 11.20
CA LYS A 93 -4.76 -42.95 12.49
C LYS A 93 -3.69 -43.05 13.59
N PRO A 94 -3.41 -41.97 14.35
CA PRO A 94 -2.42 -42.06 15.41
C PRO A 94 -2.88 -43.09 16.45
N PRO A 95 -1.95 -43.73 17.16
CA PRO A 95 -2.29 -44.53 18.33
C PRO A 95 -3.14 -43.72 19.31
N ASN A 96 -4.07 -44.37 20.00
CA ASN A 96 -4.93 -43.76 21.02
C ASN A 96 -5.80 -42.58 20.52
N PRO A 97 -6.66 -42.77 19.49
CA PRO A 97 -7.54 -41.71 18.99
C PRO A 97 -8.41 -41.11 20.09
N GLY A 98 -8.43 -39.78 20.19
CA GLY A 98 -9.19 -39.04 21.20
C GLY A 98 -8.52 -38.95 22.59
N LYS A 99 -7.28 -39.43 22.73
CA LYS A 99 -6.46 -39.30 23.94
C LYS A 99 -5.10 -38.71 23.57
N GLU A 100 -4.32 -38.30 24.58
CA GLU A 100 -2.92 -37.92 24.35
C GLU A 100 -2.15 -39.08 23.71
N CYS A 101 -1.30 -38.79 22.72
CA CYS A 101 -0.38 -39.78 22.18
C CYS A 101 0.71 -40.06 23.23
N ARG A 102 0.46 -41.03 24.10
CA ARG A 102 1.39 -41.53 25.11
C ARG A 102 1.55 -43.04 24.93
N GLY A 103 2.80 -43.48 24.79
CA GLY A 103 3.15 -44.88 24.92
C GLY A 103 3.10 -45.29 26.41
N ASP A 104 2.49 -46.43 26.72
CA ASP A 104 2.43 -46.99 28.08
C ASP A 104 3.40 -48.15 28.30
N GLY A 105 4.29 -48.41 27.33
CA GLY A 105 5.23 -49.52 27.37
C GLY A 105 4.66 -50.86 26.89
N SER A 106 3.35 -50.98 26.64
CA SER A 106 2.70 -52.25 26.31
C SER A 106 2.78 -52.63 24.83
N ASP A 107 2.67 -51.66 23.93
CA ASP A 107 2.77 -51.86 22.49
C ASP A 107 3.99 -51.12 21.90
N PRO A 108 5.01 -51.85 21.40
CA PRO A 108 6.24 -51.23 20.90
C PRO A 108 6.00 -50.31 19.70
N VAL A 109 4.95 -50.53 18.89
CA VAL A 109 4.63 -49.67 17.75
C VAL A 109 4.04 -48.33 18.22
N THR A 110 3.05 -48.38 19.12
CA THR A 110 2.43 -47.20 19.75
C THR A 110 3.46 -46.34 20.47
N ASN A 111 4.33 -46.96 21.28
CA ASN A 111 5.40 -46.25 21.98
C ASN A 111 6.29 -45.49 20.99
N LYS A 112 6.78 -46.18 19.94
CA LYS A 112 7.65 -45.55 18.95
C LYS A 112 7.00 -44.38 18.22
N ILE A 113 5.72 -44.49 17.84
CA ILE A 113 5.00 -43.41 17.16
C ILE A 113 4.78 -42.23 18.10
N CYS A 114 4.33 -42.47 19.33
CA CYS A 114 4.06 -41.37 20.27
C CYS A 114 5.34 -40.69 20.77
N ASP A 115 6.44 -41.43 20.93
CA ASP A 115 7.76 -40.89 21.27
C ASP A 115 8.38 -40.06 20.12
N SER A 116 7.81 -40.14 18.91
CA SER A 116 8.25 -39.34 17.76
C SER A 116 7.80 -37.88 17.82
N PHE A 117 6.88 -37.52 18.72
CA PHE A 117 6.39 -36.15 18.88
C PHE A 117 7.24 -35.34 19.88
N PRO A 118 7.43 -34.01 19.65
CA PRO A 118 6.92 -33.22 18.53
C PRO A 118 7.69 -33.48 17.21
N MET A 119 6.94 -33.53 16.10
CA MET A 119 7.50 -33.57 14.75
C MET A 119 7.56 -32.17 14.15
N TYR A 120 8.51 -31.93 13.24
CA TYR A 120 8.74 -30.62 12.63
C TYR A 120 8.77 -30.73 11.11
N LEU A 121 8.02 -29.84 10.44
CA LEU A 121 8.22 -29.55 9.02
C LEU A 121 9.29 -28.47 8.90
N LYS A 122 10.44 -28.81 8.32
CA LYS A 122 11.55 -27.88 8.10
C LYS A 122 11.51 -27.39 6.67
N MET A 123 11.58 -26.08 6.49
CA MET A 123 11.71 -25.44 5.18
C MET A 123 13.01 -24.67 5.15
N ASP A 124 13.92 -25.02 4.25
CA ASP A 124 15.18 -24.30 4.08
C ASP A 124 14.95 -22.95 3.39
N HIS A 125 14.26 -22.98 2.25
CA HIS A 125 13.95 -21.77 1.50
C HIS A 125 12.71 -21.95 0.62
N ILE A 126 12.16 -20.83 0.15
CA ILE A 126 11.10 -20.77 -0.85
C ILE A 126 11.60 -19.86 -1.98
N ARG A 127 11.42 -20.29 -3.22
CA ARG A 127 11.72 -19.49 -4.42
C ARG A 127 10.45 -19.34 -5.23
N LEU A 128 10.13 -18.10 -5.58
CA LEU A 128 9.04 -17.78 -6.48
C LEU A 128 9.66 -17.24 -7.77
N TYR A 129 9.31 -17.86 -8.88
CA TYR A 129 9.78 -17.50 -10.21
C TYR A 129 8.64 -16.90 -11.01
N GLN A 130 9.02 -16.04 -11.93
CA GLN A 130 8.11 -15.51 -12.95
C GLN A 130 8.83 -15.58 -14.27
N ASP A 131 8.15 -16.14 -15.27
CA ASP A 131 8.64 -16.09 -16.62
C ASP A 131 8.39 -14.69 -17.21
N LEU A 132 9.46 -14.08 -17.72
CA LEU A 132 9.46 -12.75 -18.33
C LEU A 132 9.90 -12.82 -19.78
N ALA A 133 9.92 -14.02 -20.38
CA ALA A 133 10.35 -14.20 -21.75
C ALA A 133 9.34 -13.54 -22.72
N ASP A 134 9.87 -13.05 -23.84
CA ASP A 134 9.08 -12.39 -24.89
C ASP A 134 8.47 -13.38 -25.89
N ASP A 135 8.79 -14.68 -25.75
CA ASP A 135 8.33 -15.79 -26.59
C ASP A 135 7.19 -16.60 -25.94
N LEU A 136 6.60 -16.06 -24.86
CA LEU A 136 5.43 -16.65 -24.23
C LEU A 136 4.24 -16.66 -25.20
N GLU A 137 3.40 -17.69 -25.06
CA GLU A 137 2.13 -17.77 -25.79
C GLU A 137 1.29 -16.50 -25.56
N ALA A 138 0.55 -16.10 -26.59
CA ALA A 138 -0.21 -14.84 -26.57
C ALA A 138 -1.31 -14.80 -25.48
N ASP A 139 -1.68 -15.96 -24.95
CA ASP A 139 -2.64 -16.15 -23.86
C ASP A 139 -1.98 -16.45 -22.51
N ASN A 140 -0.66 -16.26 -22.37
CA ASN A 140 -0.01 -16.29 -21.07
C ASN A 140 -0.20 -14.94 -20.35
N TYR A 141 -1.00 -14.97 -19.28
CA TYR A 141 -1.36 -13.79 -18.49
C TYR A 141 -0.50 -13.56 -17.24
N MET A 142 0.68 -14.20 -17.14
CA MET A 142 1.59 -13.99 -16.02
C MET A 142 1.91 -12.49 -15.86
N SER A 143 1.66 -11.94 -14.67
CA SER A 143 1.89 -10.53 -14.37
C SER A 143 2.44 -10.34 -12.96
N VAL A 144 3.28 -9.32 -12.80
CA VAL A 144 3.77 -8.91 -11.47
C VAL A 144 2.70 -8.07 -10.79
N GLY A 145 2.27 -8.50 -9.61
CA GLY A 145 1.41 -7.70 -8.73
C GLY A 145 0.03 -8.32 -8.51
N CYS A 146 -0.77 -7.67 -7.68
CA CYS A 146 -2.08 -8.17 -7.25
C CYS A 146 -3.26 -7.47 -7.96
N ASP A 147 -3.00 -6.58 -8.93
CA ASP A 147 -4.03 -5.80 -9.62
C ASP A 147 -3.61 -5.51 -11.09
N PRO A 148 -3.34 -6.56 -11.90
CA PRO A 148 -2.99 -6.36 -13.30
C PRO A 148 -4.18 -5.82 -14.12
N LYS A 149 -3.92 -5.11 -15.22
CA LYS A 149 -4.99 -4.53 -16.05
C LYS A 149 -5.96 -5.56 -16.61
N THR A 150 -5.50 -6.78 -16.85
CA THR A 150 -6.33 -7.89 -17.35
C THR A 150 -7.23 -8.47 -16.26
N HIS A 151 -6.82 -8.38 -14.99
CA HIS A 151 -7.56 -8.86 -13.83
C HIS A 151 -7.53 -7.77 -12.73
N PRO A 152 -8.42 -6.76 -12.81
CA PRO A 152 -8.41 -5.63 -11.88
C PRO A 152 -8.97 -6.04 -10.50
N THR A 153 -8.24 -6.90 -9.80
CA THR A 153 -8.62 -7.50 -8.52
C THR A 153 -8.92 -6.45 -7.46
N LYS A 154 -8.24 -5.29 -7.49
CA LYS A 154 -8.53 -4.20 -6.55
C LYS A 154 -9.97 -3.71 -6.72
N GLN A 155 -10.37 -3.40 -7.95
CA GLN A 155 -11.72 -2.93 -8.25
C GLN A 155 -12.75 -4.01 -7.93
N TRP A 156 -12.43 -5.28 -8.19
CA TRP A 156 -13.30 -6.41 -7.83
C TRP A 156 -13.56 -6.48 -6.33
N ILE A 157 -12.50 -6.47 -5.51
CA ILE A 157 -12.61 -6.51 -4.04
C ILE A 157 -13.38 -5.29 -3.52
N GLU A 158 -13.10 -4.09 -4.03
CA GLU A 158 -13.83 -2.87 -3.64
C GLU A 158 -15.32 -2.94 -3.97
N ALA A 159 -15.69 -3.57 -5.09
CA ALA A 159 -17.08 -3.73 -5.51
C ALA A 159 -17.82 -4.89 -4.81
N HIS A 160 -17.10 -5.82 -4.19
CA HIS A 160 -17.65 -7.02 -3.52
C HIS A 160 -17.12 -7.14 -2.08
N ILE A 161 -16.94 -6.02 -1.39
CA ILE A 161 -16.27 -6.00 -0.09
C ILE A 161 -16.96 -6.89 0.95
N ASP A 162 -18.28 -7.05 0.84
CA ASP A 162 -19.11 -7.93 1.66
C ASP A 162 -18.76 -9.43 1.54
N GLU A 163 -18.04 -9.84 0.49
CA GLU A 163 -17.48 -11.19 0.36
C GLU A 163 -16.13 -11.36 1.08
N TYR A 164 -15.44 -10.25 1.36
CA TYR A 164 -14.08 -10.23 1.92
C TYR A 164 -14.02 -9.75 3.36
N GLU A 165 -15.13 -9.25 3.91
CA GLU A 165 -15.25 -8.88 5.30
C GLU A 165 -16.48 -9.47 5.97
N ASP A 166 -16.34 -9.78 7.25
CA ASP A 166 -17.47 -10.12 8.11
C ASP A 166 -17.41 -9.27 9.40
N ASN A 167 -18.15 -9.66 10.43
CA ASN A 167 -18.17 -8.91 11.70
C ASN A 167 -16.89 -9.13 12.53
N ASP A 168 -16.16 -10.22 12.29
CA ASP A 168 -14.97 -10.62 13.03
C ASP A 168 -13.67 -10.28 12.27
N ASN A 169 -13.74 -10.11 10.95
CA ASN A 169 -12.64 -9.82 10.05
C ASN A 169 -13.00 -8.66 9.10
N LYS A 170 -13.00 -7.44 9.64
CA LYS A 170 -13.25 -6.22 8.85
C LYS A 170 -12.08 -5.87 7.95
N TRP A 171 -12.37 -5.37 6.75
CA TRP A 171 -11.34 -4.81 5.89
C TRP A 171 -10.68 -3.62 6.60
N GLN A 172 -9.35 -3.58 6.56
CA GLN A 172 -8.57 -2.50 7.15
C GLN A 172 -7.52 -2.01 6.19
N GLU A 173 -7.44 -0.69 6.04
CA GLU A 173 -6.42 -0.07 5.22
C GLU A 173 -5.03 -0.22 5.85
N VAL A 174 -4.13 -0.85 5.11
CA VAL A 174 -2.74 -1.05 5.55
C VAL A 174 -2.08 0.32 5.75
N THR A 175 -1.50 0.55 6.92
CA THR A 175 -0.81 1.80 7.24
C THR A 175 0.70 1.56 7.37
N GLY A 176 1.46 1.84 6.32
CA GLY A 176 2.91 1.65 6.27
C GLY A 176 3.36 0.19 6.03
N MET A 177 4.56 -0.15 6.48
CA MET A 177 5.21 -1.47 6.37
C MET A 177 5.75 -1.89 4.99
N ALA A 178 5.60 -1.08 3.95
CA ALA A 178 6.34 -1.31 2.71
C ALA A 178 7.85 -1.27 2.96
N PHE A 179 8.60 -2.07 2.21
CA PHE A 179 10.06 -1.97 2.22
C PHE A 179 10.52 -0.60 1.72
N CYS A 180 11.53 -0.04 2.37
CA CYS A 180 12.13 1.24 2.01
C CYS A 180 13.64 1.23 2.23
N LYS A 181 14.33 2.03 1.43
CA LYS A 181 15.77 2.34 1.58
C LYS A 181 15.97 3.73 2.18
N SER A 182 15.10 4.67 1.84
CA SER A 182 15.17 6.07 2.28
C SER A 182 13.80 6.61 2.69
N HIS A 183 13.74 7.78 3.33
CA HIS A 183 12.46 8.40 3.68
C HIS A 183 11.62 8.78 2.45
N ASP A 184 12.25 9.01 1.30
CA ASP A 184 11.58 9.39 0.06
C ASP A 184 10.70 8.24 -0.50
N ASP A 185 11.06 6.99 -0.20
CA ASP A 185 10.25 5.80 -0.53
C ASP A 185 8.86 5.80 0.12
N CYS A 186 8.70 6.58 1.19
CA CYS A 186 7.49 6.65 2.01
C CYS A 186 6.82 8.03 1.92
N THR A 187 7.16 8.82 0.89
CA THR A 187 6.79 10.23 0.74
C THR A 187 6.10 10.40 -0.61
N ILE A 188 5.00 11.17 -0.65
CA ILE A 188 4.33 11.46 -1.93
C ILE A 188 5.25 12.30 -2.81
N GLY A 189 5.49 11.80 -4.01
CA GLY A 189 6.39 12.41 -5.00
C GLY A 189 7.87 12.06 -4.83
N GLY A 190 8.27 11.56 -3.66
CA GLY A 190 9.63 11.09 -3.37
C GLY A 190 10.73 12.05 -3.87
N SER A 191 11.77 11.48 -4.49
CA SER A 191 12.88 12.23 -5.09
C SER A 191 12.56 12.86 -6.45
N MET A 192 11.40 12.57 -7.04
CA MET A 192 11.05 13.03 -8.39
C MET A 192 10.17 14.28 -8.41
N ALA A 193 9.47 14.58 -7.30
CA ALA A 193 8.59 15.73 -7.23
C ALA A 193 9.36 17.02 -6.92
N LYS A 194 8.98 18.12 -7.58
CA LYS A 194 9.50 19.47 -7.29
C LYS A 194 9.18 19.93 -5.86
N THR A 195 8.07 19.45 -5.29
CA THR A 195 7.62 19.75 -3.93
C THR A 195 7.10 18.46 -3.28
N PRO A 196 7.97 17.61 -2.71
CA PRO A 196 7.54 16.36 -2.08
C PRO A 196 6.79 16.63 -0.78
N VAL A 197 5.73 15.87 -0.53
CA VAL A 197 4.93 15.96 0.70
C VAL A 197 5.33 14.83 1.63
N LYS A 198 5.96 15.17 2.76
CA LYS A 198 6.39 14.19 3.77
C LYS A 198 5.21 13.57 4.48
N THR A 199 4.82 12.38 4.03
CA THR A 199 3.69 11.61 4.56
C THR A 199 4.13 10.42 5.41
N GLY A 200 5.34 9.91 5.18
CA GLY A 200 5.93 8.79 5.92
C GLY A 200 7.45 8.90 6.05
N LYS A 201 8.03 7.96 6.79
CA LYS A 201 9.47 7.81 6.99
C LYS A 201 9.88 6.35 6.97
N CYS A 202 11.02 6.06 6.36
CA CYS A 202 11.68 4.76 6.49
C CYS A 202 12.29 4.55 7.87
N VAL A 203 11.85 3.50 8.57
CA VAL A 203 12.35 3.08 9.88
C VAL A 203 12.60 1.57 9.83
N ASN A 204 13.80 1.10 10.16
CA ASN A 204 14.15 -0.32 10.10
C ASN A 204 13.82 -0.98 8.74
N LYS A 205 14.10 -0.27 7.63
CA LYS A 205 13.78 -0.68 6.26
C LYS A 205 12.28 -0.88 5.98
N ARG A 206 11.40 -0.30 6.81
CA ARG A 206 9.93 -0.33 6.68
C ARG A 206 9.36 1.09 6.72
N CYS A 207 8.37 1.39 5.88
CA CYS A 207 7.69 2.67 5.93
C CYS A 207 6.84 2.80 7.19
N LYS A 208 6.90 3.96 7.84
CA LYS A 208 6.03 4.34 8.97
C LYS A 208 5.39 5.69 8.66
N CYS A 209 4.07 5.75 8.71
CA CYS A 209 3.33 6.97 8.37
C CYS A 209 3.51 8.01 9.50
N LEU A 210 3.66 9.27 9.11
CA LEU A 210 3.92 10.37 10.05
C LEU A 210 2.63 10.84 10.74
N TYR A 211 1.51 10.79 10.02
CA TYR A 211 0.20 11.22 10.50
C TYR A 211 -0.84 10.14 10.19
N LYS A 212 -1.91 10.10 10.98
CA LYS A 212 -3.03 9.16 10.80
C LYS A 212 -3.91 9.47 9.60
N SER A 213 -3.76 10.64 8.98
CA SER A 213 -4.41 10.98 7.72
C SER A 213 -3.79 10.27 6.51
N TRP A 214 -2.72 9.49 6.72
CA TRP A 214 -1.98 8.79 5.67
C TRP A 214 -1.96 7.29 5.92
N GLY A 215 -2.37 6.54 4.89
CA GLY A 215 -2.35 5.09 4.84
C GLY A 215 -1.68 4.59 3.55
N GLY A 216 -1.95 3.33 3.23
CA GLY A 216 -1.24 2.57 2.22
C GLY A 216 0.14 2.07 2.70
N PRO A 217 0.70 1.05 2.04
CA PRO A 217 1.99 0.46 2.43
C PRO A 217 3.15 1.46 2.49
N ARG A 218 3.14 2.47 1.62
CA ARG A 218 4.14 3.53 1.53
C ARG A 218 3.70 4.86 2.12
N CYS A 219 2.57 4.92 2.83
CA CYS A 219 2.04 6.17 3.40
C CYS A 219 1.70 7.23 2.35
N THR A 220 1.32 6.80 1.14
CA THR A 220 1.05 7.69 0.00
C THR A 220 -0.44 7.82 -0.31
N THR A 221 -1.30 7.13 0.45
CA THR A 221 -2.75 7.17 0.28
C THR A 221 -3.37 8.04 1.36
N ALA A 222 -4.18 9.02 0.99
CA ALA A 222 -4.94 9.80 1.96
C ALA A 222 -6.09 8.93 2.49
N ILE A 223 -6.18 8.80 3.81
CA ILE A 223 -7.24 8.03 4.46
C ILE A 223 -8.21 8.97 5.18
N ALA A 224 -9.50 8.73 4.99
CA ALA A 224 -10.55 9.43 5.74
C ALA A 224 -10.69 8.76 7.10
N GLU A 225 -10.34 9.47 8.19
CA GLU A 225 -10.61 8.97 9.53
C GLU A 225 -12.14 8.87 9.73
N THR A 226 -12.64 7.66 10.00
CA THR A 226 -13.96 7.49 10.62
C THR A 226 -13.85 8.06 12.03
N SER A 227 -14.34 9.28 12.17
CA SER A 227 -14.17 10.15 13.33
C SER A 227 -14.76 9.55 14.61
N THR A 228 -13.91 8.86 15.38
CA THR A 228 -14.06 8.81 16.83
C THR A 228 -12.90 9.60 17.43
N SER A 229 -13.22 10.85 17.79
CA SER A 229 -12.45 11.71 18.70
C SER A 229 -11.21 12.42 18.14
N GLY A 230 -11.40 13.68 17.73
CA GLY A 230 -10.41 14.74 18.00
C GLY A 230 -9.28 14.97 16.98
N SER A 231 -9.60 15.80 15.97
CA SER A 231 -8.70 16.76 15.30
C SER A 231 -7.34 16.28 14.80
N THR A 232 -7.28 15.78 13.56
CA THR A 232 -6.12 16.05 12.68
C THR A 232 -6.58 16.32 11.24
N THR A 233 -7.12 17.51 11.00
CA THR A 233 -7.32 18.03 9.64
C THR A 233 -5.96 18.33 9.01
N TYR A 234 -5.90 18.12 7.70
CA TYR A 234 -4.77 18.41 6.83
C TYR A 234 -4.21 19.83 7.03
N GLY A 235 -2.98 19.96 7.54
CA GLY A 235 -2.33 21.26 7.75
C GLY A 235 -1.27 21.24 8.85
N SER A 236 -0.53 22.35 9.00
CA SER A 236 0.34 22.55 10.16
C SER A 236 -0.49 22.46 11.45
N PRO A 237 0.11 22.03 12.57
CA PRO A 237 -0.61 21.96 13.84
C PRO A 237 -1.32 23.28 14.14
N LEU A 238 -2.60 23.23 14.53
CA LEU A 238 -3.44 24.41 14.79
C LEU A 238 -2.74 25.43 15.71
N TRP A 239 -2.01 24.95 16.72
CA TRP A 239 -1.24 25.79 17.64
C TRP A 239 -0.13 26.60 16.94
N ALA A 240 0.51 26.04 15.91
CA ALA A 240 1.57 26.72 15.16
C ALA A 240 0.98 27.86 14.33
N SER A 241 -0.16 27.63 13.69
CA SER A 241 -0.89 28.67 12.93
C SER A 241 -1.39 29.80 13.84
N ILE A 242 -1.88 29.45 15.04
CA ILE A 242 -2.29 30.44 16.05
C ILE A 242 -1.10 31.27 16.52
N ALA A 243 0.05 30.63 16.81
CA ALA A 243 1.26 31.32 17.27
C ALA A 243 1.77 32.33 16.24
N VAL A 244 1.84 31.95 14.96
CA VAL A 244 2.25 32.86 13.88
C VAL A 244 1.28 34.03 13.74
N THR A 245 -0.02 33.77 13.81
CA THR A 245 -1.05 34.82 13.74
C THR A 245 -0.92 35.81 14.90
N ALA A 246 -0.71 35.31 16.13
CA ALA A 246 -0.51 36.16 17.29
C ALA A 246 0.74 37.06 17.16
N ILE A 247 1.84 36.51 16.65
CA ILE A 247 3.07 37.28 16.40
C ILE A 247 2.82 38.41 15.39
N VAL A 248 2.11 38.13 14.29
CA VAL A 248 1.78 39.15 13.27
C VAL A 248 0.88 40.24 13.85
N VAL A 249 -0.11 39.89 14.67
CA VAL A 249 -0.99 40.87 15.34
C VAL A 249 -0.19 41.75 16.31
N VAL A 250 0.74 41.18 17.07
CA VAL A 250 1.59 41.96 17.98
C VAL A 250 2.51 42.91 17.20
N LEU A 251 3.15 42.44 16.12
CA LEU A 251 4.04 43.28 15.32
C LEU A 251 3.30 44.41 14.60
N THR A 252 2.08 44.15 14.11
CA THR A 252 1.25 45.16 13.45
C THR A 252 0.73 46.21 14.44
N THR A 253 0.29 45.80 15.64
CA THR A 253 -0.15 46.72 16.70
C THR A 253 1.00 47.60 17.20
N ILE A 254 2.20 47.05 17.39
CA ILE A 254 3.41 47.84 17.73
C ILE A 254 3.73 48.84 16.61
N SER A 255 3.65 48.43 15.35
CA SER A 255 3.93 49.31 14.21
C SER A 255 2.95 50.49 14.11
N ILE A 256 1.66 50.24 14.36
CA ILE A 256 0.62 51.27 14.41
C ILE A 256 0.85 52.20 15.61
N TYR A 257 1.21 51.66 16.78
CA TYR A 257 1.51 52.46 17.96
C TYR A 257 2.73 53.38 17.74
N VAL A 258 3.83 52.86 17.20
CA VAL A 258 5.03 53.66 16.93
C VAL A 258 4.76 54.74 15.87
N SER A 259 3.96 54.44 14.85
CA SER A 259 3.63 55.42 13.80
C SER A 259 2.76 56.56 14.34
N THR A 260 1.76 56.26 15.17
CA THR A 260 0.91 57.27 15.82
C THR A 260 1.67 58.15 16.80
N VAL A 261 2.58 57.57 17.60
CA VAL A 261 3.46 58.33 18.51
C VAL A 261 4.41 59.25 17.73
N ARG A 262 5.05 58.74 16.65
CA ARG A 262 5.90 59.56 15.77
C ARG A 262 5.12 60.69 15.10
N ALA A 263 3.90 60.43 14.64
CA ALA A 263 3.04 61.45 14.05
C ALA A 263 2.63 62.53 15.08
N ALA A 264 2.31 62.12 16.31
CA ALA A 264 2.00 63.05 17.40
C ALA A 264 3.21 63.91 17.80
N GLN A 265 4.41 63.32 17.84
CA GLN A 265 5.66 64.05 18.07
C GLN A 265 5.96 65.05 16.95
N ARG A 266 5.76 64.67 15.68
CA ARG A 266 5.89 65.57 14.53
C ARG A 266 4.90 66.74 14.58
N LYS A 267 3.64 66.50 14.97
CA LYS A 267 2.65 67.57 15.17
C LYS A 267 3.04 68.53 16.31
N LYS A 268 3.53 68.01 17.44
CA LYS A 268 4.03 68.85 18.55
C LYS A 268 5.26 69.68 18.14
N ALA A 269 6.16 69.13 17.32
CA ALA A 269 7.31 69.85 16.79
C ALA A 269 6.89 70.96 15.81
N ALA A 270 5.95 70.67 14.89
CA ALA A 270 5.43 71.65 13.93
C ALA A 270 4.70 72.82 14.62
N MET A 271 3.93 72.56 15.69
CA MET A 271 3.27 73.61 16.48
C MET A 271 4.26 74.51 17.25
N ARG A 272 5.42 73.99 17.66
CA ARG A 272 6.49 74.80 18.27
C ARG A 272 7.15 75.76 17.27
N TYR A 273 7.23 75.39 15.99
CA TYR A 273 7.79 76.25 14.94
C TYR A 273 6.82 77.36 14.48
N ALA A 274 5.52 77.25 14.76
CA ALA A 274 4.50 78.24 14.38
C ALA A 274 4.40 79.46 15.32
N HIS A 275 5.25 79.59 16.35
CA HIS A 275 5.26 80.71 17.31
C HIS A 275 6.44 81.68 17.14
N VAL A 276 7.16 81.65 16.01
CA VAL A 276 8.21 82.64 15.69
C VAL A 276 7.63 83.69 14.73
N PRO A 277 7.58 84.99 15.07
CA PRO A 277 7.02 86.01 14.18
C PRO A 277 7.92 86.27 12.97
N LYS A 278 7.31 86.38 11.79
CA LYS A 278 7.97 86.74 10.52
C LYS A 278 8.33 88.23 10.50
N VAL A 279 9.58 88.54 10.14
CA VAL A 279 10.01 89.88 9.68
C VAL A 279 9.98 89.89 8.15
N VAL A 280 9.47 91.00 7.62
CA VAL A 280 9.25 91.36 6.21
C VAL A 280 10.59 91.78 5.58
N ASP A 281 10.88 91.38 4.32
CA ASP A 281 11.19 92.38 3.28
C ASP A 281 11.24 91.88 1.81
N GLU A 282 10.77 92.81 0.98
CA GLU A 282 10.84 93.15 -0.46
C GLU A 282 11.30 92.21 -1.60
N THR A 283 10.45 92.23 -2.65
CA THR A 283 10.65 91.97 -4.10
C THR A 283 11.80 92.82 -4.72
N PRO A 284 12.41 92.48 -5.89
CA PRO A 284 11.72 92.64 -7.19
C PRO A 284 12.10 91.69 -8.37
N SER A 285 11.13 91.63 -9.31
CA SER A 285 11.22 91.56 -10.79
C SER A 285 11.80 90.35 -11.55
N GLN A 286 11.02 89.91 -12.54
CA GLN A 286 11.35 88.97 -13.62
C GLN A 286 12.34 89.54 -14.67
N PRO A 287 12.84 88.70 -15.61
CA PRO A 287 12.17 88.63 -16.93
C PRO A 287 12.00 87.21 -17.52
N ASN A 288 11.06 87.13 -18.48
CA ASN A 288 10.73 86.01 -19.36
C ASN A 288 11.92 85.40 -20.10
N GLU A 289 11.89 84.08 -20.37
CA GLU A 289 12.34 83.54 -21.64
C GLU A 289 11.68 82.21 -22.02
N LEU A 290 11.64 81.99 -23.33
CA LEU A 290 10.83 81.08 -24.12
C LEU A 290 11.42 79.65 -24.23
N THR A 291 10.57 78.75 -24.74
CA THR A 291 10.85 77.61 -25.63
C THR A 291 11.12 76.18 -25.12
N LYS A 292 10.26 75.30 -25.69
CA LYS A 292 10.50 74.04 -26.40
C LYS A 292 10.18 72.71 -25.71
N GLU A 293 9.10 72.11 -26.23
CA GLU A 293 8.90 70.69 -26.57
C GLU A 293 10.16 69.83 -26.59
N ASN A 294 10.11 68.64 -25.99
CA ASN A 294 10.02 67.42 -26.78
C ASN A 294 9.59 66.18 -25.98
N SER A 295 8.73 65.42 -26.65
CA SER A 295 8.26 64.06 -26.41
C SER A 295 9.32 62.98 -26.66
N GLN A 296 9.23 61.86 -25.92
CA GLN A 296 9.46 60.44 -26.33
C GLN A 296 9.44 59.59 -25.03
N SER A 297 8.50 58.66 -24.76
CA SER A 297 8.15 57.41 -25.44
C SER A 297 9.35 56.53 -25.81
N ASN A 298 9.55 55.43 -25.09
CA ASN A 298 9.33 54.08 -25.65
C ASN A 298 9.69 52.97 -24.64
N SER A 299 8.79 51.97 -24.66
CA SER A 299 9.03 50.52 -24.57
C SER A 299 9.53 49.91 -23.26
#